data_AF-I4DPZ7-F1
#
_entry.id   AF-I4DPZ7-F1
#
_cell.length_a   1.000
_cell.length_b   1.000
_cell.length_c   1.000
_cell.angle_alpha   90.00
_cell.angle_beta   90.00
_cell.angle_gamma   90.00
#
_symmetry.space_group_name_H-M   'P 1'
#
loop_
_entity.id
_entity.type
_entity.pdbx_description
1 polymer ?
#
loop_
_entity_poly.entity_id
_entity_poly.type
_entity_poly.pdbx_seq_one_letter_code
_entity_poly.pdbx_strand_id
1 'polypeptide(L)'
;HLKGLRDTLFAAIIWPSTFLVFTVFWSLFLYNRDLILPASIDKVLTPISNHVIHTAIVPVVLLELLFRPRLEPKSHLRYVAHSVFHLFVYLLVLTYTYLERGMWIYPVLTKAYGTIYFPIICAVMLFIKILSYFMQWKLNNIVHGKYINKKPL
;
A
#
# COMPACT_ATOMS: atom_id res chain seq x y z
N HIS A 1 -0.16 -12.86 22.40
CA HIS A 1 -0.30 -11.46 21.94
C HIS A 1 0.41 -11.14 20.62
N LEU A 2 1.70 -11.48 20.43
CA LEU A 2 2.48 -11.08 19.25
C LEU A 2 1.94 -11.61 17.90
N LYS A 3 1.39 -12.83 17.86
CA LYS A 3 0.85 -13.43 16.63
C LYS A 3 -0.34 -12.64 16.07
N GLY A 4 -1.31 -12.28 16.92
CA GLY A 4 -2.49 -11.53 16.49
C GLY A 4 -2.18 -10.11 16.03
N LEU A 5 -1.22 -9.44 16.69
CA LEU A 5 -0.74 -8.12 16.27
C LEU A 5 -0.09 -8.19 14.88
N ARG A 6 0.87 -9.10 14.70
CA ARG A 6 1.54 -9.31 13.40
C ARG A 6 0.53 -9.62 12.31
N ASP A 7 -0.42 -10.50 12.58
CA ASP A 7 -1.43 -10.90 11.60
C ASP A 7 -2.34 -9.73 11.22
N THR A 8 -2.65 -8.84 12.16
CA THR A 8 -3.39 -7.60 11.92
C THR A 8 -2.54 -6.61 11.12
N LEU A 9 -1.28 -6.38 11.50
CA LEU A 9 -0.36 -5.47 10.79
C LEU A 9 -0.15 -5.92 9.36
N PHE A 10 0.08 -7.22 9.15
CA PHE A 10 0.24 -7.76 7.81
C PHE A 10 -1.01 -7.51 6.96
N ALA A 11 -2.17 -7.97 7.45
CA ALA A 11 -3.37 -7.97 6.65
C ALA A 11 -3.97 -6.57 6.44
N ALA A 12 -3.90 -5.71 7.44
CA ALA A 12 -4.50 -4.37 7.39
C ALA A 12 -3.55 -3.32 6.82
N ILE A 13 -2.24 -3.43 7.03
CA ILE A 13 -1.29 -2.35 6.72
C ILE A 13 -0.27 -2.79 5.67
N ILE A 14 0.53 -3.81 5.95
CA ILE A 14 1.69 -4.17 5.11
C ILE A 14 1.20 -4.57 3.72
N TRP A 15 0.31 -5.56 3.62
CA TRP A 15 -0.18 -6.06 2.34
C TRP A 15 -0.84 -4.95 1.50
N PRO A 16 -1.86 -4.22 1.99
CA PRO A 16 -2.50 -3.18 1.19
C PRO A 16 -1.56 -2.03 0.80
N SER A 17 -0.63 -1.66 1.69
CA SER A 17 0.30 -0.56 1.41
C SER A 17 1.37 -0.97 0.40
N THR A 18 1.83 -2.22 0.41
CA THR A 18 2.75 -2.75 -0.60
C THR A 18 2.15 -2.64 -2.00
N PHE A 19 0.90 -3.09 -2.18
CA PHE A 19 0.24 -2.98 -3.48
C PHE A 19 -0.10 -1.54 -3.86
N LEU A 20 -0.44 -0.69 -2.90
CA LEU A 20 -0.61 0.74 -3.16
C LEU A 20 0.68 1.38 -3.68
N VAL A 21 1.80 1.21 -2.96
CA VAL A 21 3.10 1.79 -3.33
C VAL A 21 3.54 1.28 -4.69
N PHE A 22 3.54 -0.04 -4.89
CA PHE A 22 3.92 -0.66 -6.17
C PHE A 22 3.08 -0.12 -7.33
N THR A 23 1.75 -0.14 -7.18
CA THR A 23 0.83 0.22 -8.27
C THR A 23 0.93 1.71 -8.61
N VAL A 24 0.87 2.59 -7.60
CA VAL A 24 0.91 4.04 -7.83
C VAL A 24 2.26 4.45 -8.36
N PHE A 25 3.35 3.95 -7.78
CA PHE A 25 4.70 4.31 -8.19
C PHE A 25 4.95 3.93 -9.65
N TRP A 26 4.79 2.64 -10.01
CA TRP A 26 5.11 2.19 -11.36
C TRP A 26 4.15 2.74 -12.42
N SER A 27 2.87 2.93 -12.09
CA SER A 27 1.92 3.55 -13.04
C SER A 27 2.33 4.99 -13.37
N LEU A 28 2.65 5.79 -12.35
CA LEU A 28 3.10 7.17 -12.57
C LEU A 28 4.49 7.21 -13.21
N PHE A 29 5.41 6.36 -12.77
CA PHE A 29 6.77 6.30 -13.30
C PHE A 29 6.80 5.97 -14.80
N LEU A 30 5.99 4.99 -15.23
CA LEU A 30 5.89 4.60 -16.64
C LEU A 30 5.13 5.62 -17.49
N TYR A 31 4.13 6.30 -16.92
CA TYR A 31 3.39 7.34 -17.61
C TYR A 31 4.23 8.61 -17.80
N ASN A 32 4.73 9.16 -16.71
CA ASN A 32 5.66 10.28 -16.70
C ASN A 32 6.41 10.30 -15.36
N ARG A 33 7.65 9.83 -15.41
CA ARG A 33 8.57 9.76 -14.29
C ARG A 33 8.67 11.05 -13.46
N ASP A 34 8.67 12.22 -14.08
CA ASP A 34 8.86 13.49 -13.39
C ASP A 34 7.70 13.85 -12.45
N LEU A 35 6.59 13.11 -12.51
CA LEU A 35 5.47 13.25 -11.57
C LEU A 35 5.76 12.70 -10.17
N ILE A 36 6.71 11.76 -10.04
CA ILE A 36 6.97 11.06 -8.78
C ILE A 36 8.46 10.92 -8.45
N LEU A 37 9.35 10.85 -9.45
CA LEU A 37 10.79 10.73 -9.26
C LEU A 37 11.56 11.59 -10.27
N PRO A 38 11.61 12.93 -10.09
CA PRO A 38 12.34 13.83 -10.97
C PRO A 38 13.83 13.50 -11.07
N ALA A 39 14.46 13.86 -12.19
CA ALA A 39 15.89 13.61 -12.44
C ALA A 39 16.83 14.18 -11.37
N SER A 40 16.42 15.21 -10.63
CA SER A 40 17.21 15.74 -9.51
C SER A 40 17.44 14.72 -8.39
N ILE A 41 16.52 13.76 -8.22
CA ILE A 41 16.57 12.71 -7.20
C ILE A 41 17.55 11.60 -7.57
N ASP A 42 17.95 11.46 -8.84
CA ASP A 42 18.92 10.43 -9.27
C ASP A 42 20.28 10.54 -8.59
N LYS A 43 20.60 11.73 -8.06
CA LYS A 43 21.81 11.96 -7.26
C LYS A 43 21.81 11.24 -5.92
N VAL A 44 20.62 10.83 -5.44
CA VAL A 44 20.42 10.21 -4.12
C VAL A 44 19.81 8.82 -4.24
N LEU A 45 18.90 8.60 -5.19
CA LEU A 45 18.23 7.31 -5.40
C LEU A 45 18.75 6.63 -6.66
N THR A 46 19.55 5.58 -6.49
CA THR A 46 20.02 4.76 -7.62
C THR A 46 18.89 3.90 -8.21
N PRO A 47 19.01 3.43 -9.47
CA PRO A 47 18.04 2.52 -10.07
C PRO A 47 17.83 1.22 -9.27
N ILE A 48 18.90 0.70 -8.65
CA ILE A 48 18.81 -0.50 -7.79
C ILE A 48 17.98 -0.18 -6.55
N SER A 49 18.30 0.91 -5.86
CA SER A 49 17.53 1.38 -4.70
C SER A 49 16.06 1.58 -5.04
N ASN A 50 15.77 2.12 -6.23
CA ASN A 50 14.41 2.31 -6.73
C ASN A 50 13.64 0.99 -6.83
N HIS A 51 14.25 -0.06 -7.39
CA HIS A 51 13.64 -1.39 -7.44
C HIS A 51 13.51 -2.05 -6.06
N VAL A 52 14.46 -1.84 -5.15
CA VAL A 52 14.37 -2.39 -3.79
C VAL A 52 13.15 -1.83 -3.06
N ILE A 53 12.95 -0.51 -3.10
CA ILE A 53 11.86 0.14 -2.35
C ILE A 53 10.49 0.00 -3.04
N HIS A 54 10.44 -0.08 -4.38
CA HIS A 54 9.17 -0.09 -5.12
C HIS A 54 8.81 -1.42 -5.79
N THR A 55 9.73 -2.37 -5.94
CA THR A 55 9.46 -3.68 -6.57
C THR A 55 9.67 -4.82 -5.59
N ALA A 56 10.82 -4.88 -4.90
CA ALA A 56 11.20 -6.02 -4.07
C ALA A 56 10.28 -6.24 -2.85
N ILE A 57 9.54 -5.21 -2.43
CA ILE A 57 8.51 -5.33 -1.38
C ILE A 57 7.37 -6.29 -1.76
N VAL A 58 7.06 -6.45 -3.06
CA VAL A 58 5.97 -7.32 -3.55
C VAL A 58 6.30 -8.81 -3.36
N PRO A 59 7.42 -9.35 -3.87
CA PRO A 59 7.76 -10.76 -3.64
C PRO A 59 7.90 -11.07 -2.14
N VAL A 60 8.38 -10.13 -1.32
CA VAL A 60 8.46 -10.33 0.14
C VAL A 60 7.09 -10.59 0.77
N VAL A 61 6.08 -9.77 0.46
CA VAL A 61 4.72 -10.00 1.02
C VAL A 61 4.03 -11.21 0.41
N LEU A 62 4.33 -11.54 -0.86
CA LEU A 62 3.82 -12.76 -1.50
C LEU A 62 4.39 -14.01 -0.84
N LEU A 63 5.69 -14.03 -0.52
CA LEU A 63 6.32 -15.13 0.21
C LEU A 63 5.73 -15.27 1.62
N GLU A 64 5.46 -14.17 2.34
CA GLU A 64 4.75 -14.26 3.63
C GLU A 64 3.41 -14.96 3.46
N LEU A 65 2.59 -14.52 2.51
CA LEU A 65 1.27 -15.11 2.27
C LEU A 65 1.37 -16.59 1.86
N LEU A 66 2.34 -16.94 1.01
CA LEU A 66 2.57 -18.31 0.55
C LEU A 66 2.93 -19.26 1.70
N PHE A 67 3.76 -18.82 2.64
CA PHE A 67 4.26 -19.69 3.72
C PHE A 67 3.50 -19.54 5.04
N ARG A 68 2.61 -18.55 5.18
CA ARG A 68 1.86 -18.29 6.41
C ARG A 68 0.35 -18.33 6.18
N PRO A 69 -0.30 -19.48 6.43
CA PRO A 69 -1.76 -19.53 6.40
C PRO A 69 -2.35 -18.59 7.45
N ARG A 70 -3.31 -17.77 7.02
CA ARG A 70 -4.05 -16.85 7.88
C ARG A 70 -5.54 -17.17 7.84
N LEU A 71 -6.19 -17.10 8.99
CA LEU A 71 -7.64 -17.24 9.07
C LEU A 71 -8.29 -15.91 8.68
N GLU A 72 -9.21 -15.96 7.73
CA GLU A 72 -10.04 -14.81 7.36
C GLU A 72 -10.87 -14.36 8.57
N PRO A 73 -10.87 -13.05 8.91
CA PRO A 73 -11.63 -12.58 10.06
C PRO A 73 -13.13 -12.67 9.77
N LYS A 74 -13.94 -13.00 10.79
CA LYS A 74 -15.41 -12.98 10.69
C LYS A 74 -15.97 -11.59 10.32
N SER A 75 -15.24 -10.53 10.65
CA SER A 75 -15.57 -9.16 10.28
C SER A 75 -14.33 -8.45 9.75
N HIS A 76 -14.45 -7.90 8.55
CA HIS A 76 -13.38 -7.14 7.91
C HIS A 76 -13.32 -5.68 8.39
N LEU A 77 -14.35 -5.18 9.07
CA LEU A 77 -14.50 -3.77 9.42
C LEU A 77 -13.27 -3.23 10.15
N ARG A 78 -12.77 -3.95 11.15
CA ARG A 78 -11.60 -3.53 11.94
C ARG A 78 -10.34 -3.39 11.09
N TYR A 79 -10.06 -4.36 10.22
CA TYR A 79 -8.84 -4.32 9.39
C TYR A 79 -8.94 -3.27 8.29
N VAL A 80 -10.11 -3.11 7.69
CA VAL A 80 -10.38 -2.02 6.75
C VAL A 80 -10.21 -0.67 7.45
N ALA A 81 -10.77 -0.50 8.65
CA ALA A 81 -10.62 0.73 9.44
C ALA A 81 -9.13 1.05 9.74
N HIS A 82 -8.33 0.05 10.15
CA HIS A 82 -6.88 0.24 10.32
C HIS A 82 -6.18 0.63 9.01
N SER A 83 -6.55 0.02 7.88
CA SER A 83 -5.99 0.34 6.57
C SER A 83 -6.32 1.77 6.14
N VAL A 84 -7.58 2.20 6.34
CA VAL A 84 -8.06 3.55 6.06
C VAL A 84 -7.37 4.56 6.98
N PHE A 85 -7.32 4.29 8.28
CA PHE A 85 -6.65 5.14 9.25
C PHE A 85 -5.17 5.33 8.91
N HIS A 86 -4.46 4.26 8.53
CA HIS A 86 -3.08 4.38 8.07
C HIS A 86 -2.94 5.28 6.83
N LEU A 87 -3.84 5.16 5.85
CA LEU A 87 -3.82 6.03 4.67
C LEU A 87 -4.09 7.48 5.07
N PHE A 88 -5.04 7.73 5.97
CA PHE A 88 -5.33 9.05 6.51
C PHE A 88 -4.10 9.66 7.17
N VAL A 89 -3.40 8.92 8.04
CA VAL A 89 -2.15 9.39 8.67
C VAL A 89 -1.09 9.72 7.62
N TYR A 90 -0.94 8.89 6.58
CA TYR A 90 -0.01 9.19 5.48
C TYR A 90 -0.35 10.48 4.75
N LEU A 91 -1.63 10.69 4.38
CA LEU A 91 -2.09 11.92 3.73
C LEU A 91 -1.93 13.14 4.64
N LEU A 92 -2.12 12.98 5.95
CA LEU A 92 -1.89 14.01 6.94
C LEU A 92 -0.41 14.42 6.97
N VAL A 93 0.52 13.45 6.94
CA VAL A 93 1.96 13.74 6.85
C VAL A 93 2.29 14.50 5.57
N LEU A 94 1.77 14.08 4.41
CA LEU A 94 1.99 14.81 3.15
C LEU A 94 1.46 16.24 3.20
N THR A 95 0.26 16.43 3.76
CA THR A 95 -0.36 17.74 3.90
C THR A 95 0.43 18.61 4.87
N TYR A 96 0.88 18.04 6.00
CA TYR A 96 1.73 18.74 6.96
C TYR A 96 3.05 19.21 6.34
N THR A 97 3.72 18.37 5.54
CA THR A 97 4.94 18.77 4.84
C THR A 97 4.67 19.91 3.85
N TYR A 98 3.53 19.90 3.15
CA TYR A 98 3.14 21.02 2.29
C TYR A 98 2.93 22.32 3.09
N LEU A 99 2.25 22.25 4.25
CA LEU A 99 2.03 23.42 5.11
C LEU A 99 3.35 23.99 5.66
N GLU A 100 4.32 23.13 5.96
CA GLU A 100 5.63 23.55 6.51
C GLU A 100 6.61 24.03 5.43
N ARG A 101 6.67 23.37 4.27
CA ARG A 101 7.62 23.68 3.19
C ARG A 101 7.07 24.59 2.10
N GLY A 102 5.77 24.79 2.03
CA GLY A 102 5.08 25.50 0.95
C GLY A 102 5.05 24.75 -0.39
N MET A 103 5.48 23.49 -0.43
CA MET A 103 5.52 22.68 -1.65
C MET A 103 5.24 21.20 -1.38
N TRP A 104 4.56 20.53 -2.32
CA TRP A 104 4.29 19.10 -2.22
C TRP A 104 5.55 18.28 -2.52
N ILE A 105 5.74 17.19 -1.78
CA ILE A 105 6.85 16.25 -2.00
C ILE A 105 6.81 15.67 -3.42
N TYR A 106 5.61 15.34 -3.90
CA TYR A 106 5.42 14.74 -5.23
C TYR A 106 4.85 15.77 -6.21
N PRO A 107 5.51 16.01 -7.37
CA PRO A 107 5.01 16.96 -8.37
C PRO A 107 3.60 16.68 -8.88
N VAL A 108 3.16 15.41 -8.90
CA VAL A 108 1.77 15.04 -9.22
C VAL A 108 0.75 15.74 -8.30
N LEU A 109 1.07 15.90 -7.02
CA LEU A 109 0.20 16.55 -6.05
C LEU A 109 0.19 18.06 -6.27
N THR A 110 1.33 18.67 -6.59
CA THR A 110 1.38 20.08 -6.99
C THR A 110 0.48 20.38 -8.18
N LYS A 111 0.49 19.51 -9.20
CA LYS A 111 -0.37 19.68 -10.39
C LYS A 111 -1.85 19.44 -10.09
N ALA A 112 -2.16 18.54 -9.15
CA ALA A 112 -3.53 18.18 -8.83
C ALA A 112 -4.18 19.11 -7.80
N TYR A 113 -3.40 19.70 -6.89
CA TYR A 113 -3.90 20.52 -5.80
C TYR A 113 -4.68 21.74 -6.31
N GLY A 114 -5.85 22.01 -5.71
CA GLY A 114 -6.78 23.04 -6.18
C GLY A 114 -7.70 22.62 -7.34
N THR A 115 -7.56 21.40 -7.85
CA THR A 115 -8.43 20.85 -8.91
C THR A 115 -9.19 19.61 -8.44
N ILE A 116 -10.14 19.12 -9.26
CA ILE A 116 -10.84 17.85 -9.01
C ILE A 116 -9.91 16.63 -8.98
N TYR A 117 -8.71 16.72 -9.56
CA TYR A 117 -7.77 15.61 -9.59
C TYR A 117 -7.21 15.26 -8.21
N PHE A 118 -7.12 16.21 -7.28
CA PHE A 118 -6.63 15.94 -5.93
C PHE A 118 -7.50 14.94 -5.16
N PRO A 119 -8.82 15.18 -4.98
CA PRO A 119 -9.69 14.18 -4.34
C PRO A 119 -9.79 12.88 -5.14
N ILE A 120 -9.69 12.91 -6.48
CA ILE A 120 -9.66 11.69 -7.30
C ILE A 120 -8.43 10.84 -6.97
N ILE A 121 -7.24 11.44 -6.87
CA ILE A 121 -6.02 10.70 -6.49
C ILE A 121 -6.19 10.05 -5.12
N CYS A 122 -6.69 10.78 -4.13
CA CYS A 122 -6.96 10.22 -2.79
C CYS A 122 -7.96 9.06 -2.84
N ALA A 123 -9.03 9.18 -3.63
CA ALA A 123 -10.03 8.13 -3.82
C ALA A 123 -9.44 6.89 -4.52
N VAL A 124 -8.61 7.07 -5.54
CA VAL A 124 -7.90 5.98 -6.22
C VAL A 124 -6.95 5.25 -5.28
N MET A 125 -6.19 5.98 -4.46
CA MET A 125 -5.31 5.38 -3.45
C MET A 125 -6.10 4.54 -2.44
N LEU A 126 -7.23 5.06 -1.95
CA LEU A 126 -8.12 4.31 -1.06
C LEU A 126 -8.67 3.07 -1.76
N PHE A 127 -9.16 3.20 -2.99
CA PHE A 127 -9.67 2.09 -3.78
C PHE A 127 -8.63 0.96 -3.93
N ILE A 128 -7.38 1.29 -4.30
CA ILE A 128 -6.30 0.30 -4.44
C ILE A 128 -6.04 -0.42 -3.11
N LYS A 129 -6.03 0.29 -1.96
CA LYS A 129 -5.85 -0.36 -0.65
C LYS A 129 -7.01 -1.30 -0.32
N ILE A 130 -8.25 -0.90 -0.56
CA ILE A 130 -9.41 -1.75 -0.28
C ILE A 130 -9.44 -2.97 -1.19
N LEU A 131 -9.18 -2.78 -2.49
CA LEU A 131 -9.12 -3.85 -3.47
C LEU A 131 -8.04 -4.88 -3.11
N SER A 132 -6.82 -4.41 -2.85
CA SER A 132 -5.70 -5.27 -2.46
C SER A 132 -5.96 -5.99 -1.15
N TYR A 133 -6.60 -5.34 -0.17
CA TYR A 133 -7.02 -5.97 1.08
C TYR A 133 -7.93 -7.17 0.84
N PHE A 134 -8.96 -7.07 0.00
CA PHE A 134 -9.86 -8.20 -0.26
C PHE A 134 -9.21 -9.27 -1.15
N MET A 135 -8.35 -8.87 -2.08
CA MET A 135 -7.58 -9.80 -2.93
C MET A 135 -6.74 -10.77 -2.10
N GLN A 136 -6.17 -10.31 -0.98
CA GLN A 136 -5.34 -11.13 -0.11
C GLN A 136 -6.08 -12.37 0.42
N TRP A 137 -7.36 -12.24 0.75
CA TRP A 137 -8.14 -13.33 1.35
C TRP A 137 -8.48 -14.39 0.31
N LYS A 138 -8.79 -13.95 -0.93
CA LYS A 138 -8.94 -14.86 -2.07
C LYS A 138 -7.66 -15.65 -2.32
N LEU A 139 -6.50 -14.96 -2.35
CA LEU A 139 -5.21 -15.62 -2.56
C LEU A 139 -4.87 -16.58 -1.43
N ASN A 140 -5.04 -16.16 -0.17
CA ASN A 140 -4.82 -17.01 0.99
C ASN A 140 -5.72 -18.25 0.96
N ASN A 141 -6.97 -18.13 0.55
CA ASN A 141 -7.90 -19.27 0.42
C ASN A 141 -7.51 -20.20 -0.74
N ILE A 142 -6.98 -19.68 -1.84
CA ILE A 142 -6.46 -20.50 -2.95
C ILE A 142 -5.26 -21.33 -2.49
N VAL A 143 -4.31 -20.71 -1.79
CA VAL A 143 -3.07 -21.36 -1.35
C VAL A 143 -3.32 -22.31 -0.17
N HIS A 144 -4.13 -21.90 0.81
CA HIS A 144 -4.25 -22.56 2.11
C HIS A 144 -5.64 -23.12 2.42
N GLY A 145 -6.64 -22.95 1.55
CA GLY A 145 -8.05 -23.27 1.84
C GLY A 145 -8.29 -24.71 2.30
N LYS A 146 -7.55 -25.67 1.75
CA LYS A 146 -7.61 -27.08 2.17
C LYS A 146 -7.07 -27.33 3.59
N TYR A 147 -6.15 -26.50 4.07
CA TYR A 147 -5.55 -26.58 5.41
C TYR A 147 -6.38 -25.82 6.46
N ILE A 148 -6.98 -24.70 6.06
CA ILE A 148 -7.84 -23.89 6.91
C ILE A 148 -9.15 -24.63 7.23
N ASN A 149 -9.75 -25.30 6.24
CA ASN A 149 -10.99 -26.07 6.41
C ASN A 149 -10.79 -27.42 7.14
N LYS A 150 -9.54 -27.83 7.39
CA LYS A 150 -9.19 -29.07 8.11
C LYS A 150 -8.95 -28.89 9.60
N LYS A 151 -9.19 -27.71 10.17
CA LYS A 151 -9.24 -27.53 11.64
C LYS A 151 -10.69 -27.56 12.15
N PRO A 152 -11.21 -28.73 12.55
CA PRO A 152 -11.99 -28.83 13.77
C PRO A 152 -11.03 -29.02 14.97
N LEU A 153 -11.53 -28.68 16.16
CA LEU A 153 -10.88 -28.59 17.48
C LEU A 153 -10.38 -27.17 17.82
#